data_AF-F4YFA4-F1
#
_entry.id   AF-F4YFA4-F1
#
_cell.length_a   1.000
_cell.length_b   1.000
_cell.length_c   1.000
_cell.angle_alpha   90.00
_cell.angle_beta   90.00
_cell.angle_gamma   90.00
#
_symmetry.space_group_name_H-M   'P 1'
#
loop_
_entity.id
_entity.type
_entity.pdbx_description
1 polymer ?
#
loop_
_entity_poly.entity_id
_entity_poly.type
_entity_poly.pdbx_seq_one_letter_code
_entity_poly.pdbx_strand_id
1 'polypeptide(L)'
;MLSLSIASPSSVTLPPKPILSASSKSTFHGIRISHLCPARTALCARYVRNPSFFFFSLVVMMAKREEELKEIRTKTTEEINEEIVDLKGELFMLRLQKSARNEFKSSEFRRMRKRIARMLTVKREREIEEGINKRLSRKLDRQWKKSIVVRPPPSLKKLQEEEAAAEAKEAKEAKEFA
;
A
#
# COMPACT_ATOMS: atom_id res chain seq x y z
N MET A 1 -57.11 45.62 -11.18
CA MET A 1 -56.79 44.52 -12.12
C MET A 1 -55.98 45.08 -13.27
N LEU A 2 -54.67 45.25 -13.11
CA LEU A 2 -53.76 45.58 -14.22
C LEU A 2 -52.44 44.84 -14.00
N SER A 3 -51.97 44.30 -15.12
CA SER A 3 -51.10 43.15 -15.31
C SER A 3 -49.61 43.38 -15.02
N LEU A 4 -48.96 42.35 -14.49
CA LEU A 4 -47.52 42.21 -14.33
C LEU A 4 -46.86 41.99 -15.70
N SER A 5 -45.88 42.82 -16.06
CA SER A 5 -44.94 42.52 -17.15
C SER A 5 -43.72 41.80 -16.59
N ILE A 6 -43.61 40.50 -16.88
CA ILE A 6 -42.43 39.68 -16.61
C ILE A 6 -41.53 39.79 -17.84
N ALA A 7 -40.36 40.42 -17.69
CA ALA A 7 -39.33 40.41 -18.72
C ALA A 7 -38.50 39.11 -18.61
N SER A 8 -38.30 38.43 -19.74
CA SER A 8 -37.44 37.25 -19.89
C SER A 8 -35.98 37.53 -19.50
N PRO A 9 -35.31 36.65 -18.74
CA PRO A 9 -33.86 36.72 -18.61
C PRO A 9 -33.20 36.21 -19.89
N SER A 10 -32.46 37.09 -20.57
CA SER A 10 -31.54 36.71 -21.65
C SER A 10 -30.41 35.84 -21.10
N SER A 11 -30.16 34.72 -21.77
CA SER A 11 -29.04 33.82 -21.46
C SER A 11 -27.71 34.51 -21.83
N VAL A 12 -26.90 34.83 -20.82
CA VAL A 12 -25.55 35.37 -21.01
C VAL A 12 -24.56 34.22 -20.93
N THR A 13 -24.08 33.75 -22.08
CA THR A 13 -23.01 32.76 -22.17
C THR A 13 -21.68 33.44 -21.88
N LEU A 14 -21.13 33.23 -20.68
CA LEU A 14 -19.78 33.70 -20.33
C LEU A 14 -18.72 32.73 -20.89
N PRO A 15 -17.64 33.20 -21.55
CA PRO A 15 -16.54 32.34 -21.97
C PRO A 15 -15.73 31.85 -20.77
N PRO A 16 -15.18 30.61 -20.81
CA PRO A 16 -14.34 30.12 -19.73
C PRO A 16 -13.03 30.92 -19.67
N LYS A 17 -12.73 31.46 -18.48
CA LYS A 17 -11.46 32.15 -18.18
C LYS A 17 -10.29 31.20 -18.46
N PRO A 18 -9.24 31.63 -19.20
CA PRO A 18 -8.00 30.88 -19.21
C PRO A 18 -7.39 30.93 -17.80
N ILE A 19 -7.11 29.76 -17.23
CA ILE A 19 -6.31 29.61 -16.01
C ILE A 19 -4.90 30.07 -16.37
N LEU A 20 -4.65 31.36 -16.19
CA LEU A 20 -3.31 31.91 -16.17
C LEU A 20 -2.59 31.25 -15.00
N SER A 21 -1.56 30.50 -15.36
CA SER A 21 -0.61 29.79 -14.51
C SER A 21 -0.31 30.58 -13.23
N ALA A 22 -0.43 29.91 -12.09
CA ALA A 22 0.15 30.39 -10.85
C ALA A 22 1.65 30.65 -11.11
N SER A 23 2.03 31.93 -11.19
CA SER A 23 3.42 32.32 -11.17
C SER A 23 3.95 31.92 -9.79
N SER A 24 4.70 30.83 -9.71
CA SER A 24 5.50 30.52 -8.53
C SER A 24 6.40 31.72 -8.26
N LYS A 25 6.01 32.56 -7.31
CA LYS A 25 6.82 33.68 -6.82
C LYS A 25 8.01 33.07 -6.09
N SER A 26 9.02 32.69 -6.85
CA SER A 26 10.32 32.27 -6.36
C SER A 26 11.17 33.51 -6.16
N THR A 27 11.58 33.75 -4.92
CA THR A 27 12.45 34.85 -4.48
C THR A 27 13.93 34.61 -4.83
N PHE A 28 14.22 33.63 -5.70
CA PHE A 28 15.59 33.27 -6.05
C PHE A 28 16.18 34.25 -7.09
N HIS A 29 17.16 35.03 -6.66
CA HIS A 29 17.87 36.05 -7.46
C HIS A 29 19.03 35.46 -8.30
N GLY A 30 18.92 34.20 -8.72
CA GLY A 30 19.91 33.54 -9.58
C GLY A 30 19.60 33.70 -11.07
N ILE A 31 20.64 33.57 -11.91
CA ILE A 31 20.53 33.56 -13.37
C ILE A 31 19.61 32.38 -13.78
N ARG A 32 18.45 32.71 -14.33
CA ARG A 32 17.51 31.71 -14.86
C ARG A 32 17.98 31.30 -16.25
N ILE A 33 18.64 30.15 -16.35
CA ILE A 33 18.81 29.48 -17.64
C ILE A 33 17.42 28.99 -18.06
N SER A 34 16.77 29.74 -18.95
CA SER A 34 15.50 29.36 -19.57
C SER A 34 15.74 28.13 -20.45
N HIS A 35 15.70 26.95 -19.85
CA HIS A 35 15.46 25.73 -20.58
C HIS A 35 14.01 25.83 -21.06
N LEU A 36 13.86 26.26 -22.32
CA LEU A 36 12.66 25.98 -23.10
C LEU A 36 12.48 24.46 -23.06
N CYS A 37 11.74 23.96 -22.08
CA CYS A 37 11.15 22.64 -22.16
C CYS A 37 10.15 22.74 -23.31
N PRO A 38 10.40 22.16 -24.50
CA PRO A 38 9.29 21.93 -25.41
C PRO A 38 8.32 21.07 -24.60
N ALA A 39 7.10 21.58 -24.39
CA ALA A 39 6.03 20.76 -23.89
C ALA A 39 6.03 19.51 -24.76
N ARG A 40 6.39 18.37 -24.16
CA ARG A 40 6.19 17.07 -24.79
C ARG A 40 4.68 16.97 -24.95
N THR A 41 4.18 17.39 -26.10
CA THR A 41 2.93 16.86 -26.63
C THR A 41 3.15 15.37 -26.62
N ALA A 42 2.56 14.72 -25.62
CA ALA A 42 2.42 13.28 -25.63
C ALA A 42 1.57 12.99 -26.87
N LEU A 43 2.25 12.68 -27.97
CA LEU A 43 1.68 11.83 -29.00
C LEU A 43 1.32 10.55 -28.26
N CYS A 44 0.06 10.48 -27.81
CA CYS A 44 -0.59 9.25 -27.45
C CYS A 44 -0.62 8.41 -28.72
N ALA A 45 0.49 7.74 -29.02
CA ALA A 45 0.51 6.59 -29.89
C ALA A 45 -0.46 5.60 -29.25
N ARG A 46 -1.68 5.57 -29.79
CA ARG A 46 -2.68 4.56 -29.48
C ARG A 46 -2.14 3.22 -29.97
N TYR A 47 -1.25 2.62 -29.19
CA TYR A 47 -1.11 1.18 -29.22
C TYR A 47 -2.43 0.63 -28.74
N VAL A 48 -3.24 0.18 -29.70
CA VAL A 48 -4.40 -0.68 -29.47
C VAL A 48 -3.86 -1.98 -28.87
N ARG A 49 -3.57 -1.98 -27.56
CA ARG A 49 -3.42 -3.23 -26.83
C ARG A 49 -4.83 -3.75 -26.60
N ASN A 50 -5.09 -4.97 -27.06
CA ASN A 50 -6.36 -5.68 -26.88
C ASN A 50 -6.93 -5.46 -25.46
N PRO A 51 -8.12 -4.86 -25.31
CA PRO A 51 -8.71 -4.53 -24.00
C PRO A 51 -9.12 -5.79 -23.21
N SER A 52 -9.41 -6.90 -23.91
CA SER A 52 -9.90 -8.14 -23.30
C SER A 52 -8.95 -8.76 -22.26
N PHE A 53 -7.64 -8.66 -22.46
CA PHE A 53 -6.65 -9.17 -21.49
C PHE A 53 -6.56 -8.33 -20.21
N PHE A 54 -6.92 -7.04 -20.29
CA PHE A 54 -6.89 -6.14 -19.14
C PHE A 54 -8.09 -6.35 -18.22
N PHE A 55 -9.27 -6.64 -18.79
CA PHE A 55 -10.50 -6.85 -18.01
C PHE A 55 -10.47 -8.15 -17.20
N PHE A 56 -9.98 -9.25 -17.77
CA PHE A 56 -9.96 -10.54 -17.05
C PHE A 56 -9.01 -10.53 -15.84
N SER A 57 -7.84 -9.91 -15.97
CA SER A 57 -6.86 -9.79 -14.87
C SER A 57 -7.39 -8.93 -13.71
N LEU A 58 -8.20 -7.91 -13.99
CA LEU A 58 -8.78 -7.05 -12.96
C LEU A 58 -9.77 -7.81 -12.07
N VAL A 59 -10.64 -8.65 -12.67
CA VAL A 59 -11.62 -9.46 -11.92
C VAL A 59 -10.92 -10.44 -10.98
N VAL A 60 -9.91 -11.16 -11.45
CA VAL A 60 -9.13 -12.10 -10.61
C VAL A 60 -8.42 -11.36 -9.46
N MET A 61 -7.89 -10.16 -9.73
CA MET A 61 -7.29 -9.30 -8.70
C MET A 61 -8.31 -8.74 -7.69
N MET A 62 -9.59 -8.60 -8.05
CA MET A 62 -10.66 -8.23 -7.12
C MET A 62 -11.02 -9.42 -6.22
N ALA A 63 -11.25 -10.60 -6.80
CA ALA A 63 -11.62 -11.81 -6.06
C ALA A 63 -10.61 -12.13 -4.95
N LYS A 64 -9.31 -12.16 -5.29
CA LYS A 64 -8.25 -12.40 -4.30
C LYS A 64 -8.18 -11.32 -3.21
N ARG A 65 -8.54 -10.07 -3.54
CA ARG A 65 -8.60 -9.01 -2.54
C ARG A 65 -9.76 -9.22 -1.56
N GLU A 66 -10.91 -9.62 -2.08
CA GLU A 66 -12.11 -9.87 -1.30
C GLU A 66 -11.93 -11.07 -0.37
N GLU A 67 -11.31 -12.14 -0.86
CA GLU A 67 -10.90 -13.30 -0.05
C GLU A 67 -9.97 -12.87 1.09
N GLU A 68 -8.90 -12.15 0.80
CA GLU A 68 -7.97 -11.63 1.83
C GLU A 68 -8.69 -10.72 2.84
N LEU A 69 -9.70 -9.95 2.43
CA LEU A 69 -10.48 -9.11 3.36
C LEU A 69 -11.42 -9.93 4.23
N LYS A 70 -12.05 -10.98 3.69
CA LYS A 70 -12.88 -11.92 4.45
C LYS A 70 -12.03 -12.62 5.51
N GLU A 71 -10.85 -13.11 5.14
CA GLU A 71 -9.89 -13.72 6.07
C GLU A 71 -9.46 -12.77 7.20
N ILE A 72 -9.20 -11.50 6.90
CA ILE A 72 -8.80 -10.54 7.94
C ILE A 72 -9.98 -10.27 8.90
N ARG A 73 -11.22 -10.25 8.40
CA ARG A 73 -12.41 -10.00 9.21
C ARG A 73 -12.75 -11.16 10.15
N THR A 74 -12.44 -12.41 9.78
CA THR A 74 -12.56 -13.56 10.68
C THR A 74 -11.48 -13.57 11.77
N LYS A 75 -10.35 -12.90 11.51
CA LYS A 75 -9.22 -12.59 12.41
C LYS A 75 -9.65 -12.09 13.81
N THR A 76 -9.12 -12.59 14.92
CA THR A 76 -9.19 -11.85 16.21
C THR A 76 -8.29 -10.61 16.17
N THR A 77 -8.51 -9.62 17.05
CA THR A 77 -7.71 -8.38 17.07
C THR A 77 -6.25 -8.63 17.47
N GLU A 78 -6.01 -9.63 18.32
CA GLU A 78 -4.69 -10.04 18.78
C GLU A 78 -3.91 -10.71 17.64
N GLU A 79 -4.50 -11.69 16.96
CA GLU A 79 -3.92 -12.33 15.78
C GLU A 79 -3.58 -11.30 14.68
N ILE A 80 -4.45 -10.31 14.46
CA ILE A 80 -4.17 -9.22 13.50
C ILE A 80 -2.90 -8.46 13.90
N ASN A 81 -2.70 -8.17 15.19
CA ASN A 81 -1.52 -7.45 15.66
C ASN A 81 -0.24 -8.29 15.48
N GLU A 82 -0.30 -9.58 15.77
CA GLU A 82 0.82 -10.50 15.58
C GLU A 82 1.20 -10.63 14.11
N GLU A 83 0.22 -10.83 13.23
CA GLU A 83 0.45 -10.90 11.78
C GLU A 83 1.04 -9.60 11.22
N ILE A 84 0.63 -8.44 11.74
CA ILE A 84 1.23 -7.15 11.36
C ILE A 84 2.72 -7.13 11.72
N VAL A 85 3.10 -7.63 12.90
CA VAL A 85 4.51 -7.68 13.33
C VAL A 85 5.30 -8.65 12.45
N ASP A 86 4.75 -9.82 12.18
CA ASP A 86 5.43 -10.85 11.38
C ASP A 86 5.62 -10.42 9.93
N LEU A 87 4.60 -9.86 9.28
CA LEU A 87 4.72 -9.32 7.92
C LEU A 87 5.70 -8.16 7.84
N LYS A 88 5.84 -7.34 8.89
CA LYS A 88 6.87 -6.29 8.93
C LYS A 88 8.27 -6.88 9.05
N GLY A 89 8.44 -7.96 9.81
CA GLY A 89 9.69 -8.72 9.90
C GLY A 89 10.07 -9.34 8.56
N GLU A 90 9.14 -10.00 7.88
CA GLU A 90 9.37 -10.53 6.54
C GLU A 90 9.72 -9.41 5.53
N LEU A 91 9.07 -8.24 5.62
CA LEU A 91 9.39 -7.10 4.76
C LEU A 91 10.80 -6.56 5.03
N PHE A 92 11.31 -6.71 6.25
CA PHE A 92 12.70 -6.39 6.58
C PHE A 92 13.65 -7.38 5.91
N MET A 93 13.37 -8.68 5.96
CA MET A 93 14.18 -9.69 5.28
C MET A 93 14.20 -9.51 3.77
N LEU A 94 13.07 -9.21 3.13
CA LEU A 94 13.05 -8.88 1.70
C LEU A 94 13.91 -7.65 1.37
N ARG A 95 14.00 -6.66 2.28
CA ARG A 95 14.88 -5.50 2.08
C ARG A 95 16.35 -5.90 2.17
N LEU A 96 16.71 -6.76 3.12
CA LEU A 96 18.07 -7.29 3.24
C LEU A 96 18.45 -8.12 2.01
N GLN A 97 17.58 -9.04 1.58
CA GLN A 97 17.76 -9.84 0.37
C GLN A 97 17.95 -8.96 -0.87
N LYS A 98 17.15 -7.90 -1.00
CA LYS A 98 17.31 -6.90 -2.06
C LYS A 98 18.65 -6.18 -2.00
N SER A 99 19.12 -5.81 -0.81
CA SER A 99 20.42 -5.15 -0.65
C SER A 99 21.60 -6.08 -0.95
N ALA A 100 21.47 -7.37 -0.61
CA ALA A 100 22.45 -8.41 -0.93
C ALA A 100 22.50 -8.75 -2.43
N ARG A 101 21.58 -8.20 -3.25
CA ARG A 101 21.42 -8.48 -4.68
C ARG A 101 21.07 -9.95 -4.98
N ASN A 102 20.47 -10.64 -4.01
CA ASN A 102 19.91 -11.97 -4.22
C ASN A 102 18.67 -11.89 -5.11
N GLU A 103 18.27 -13.00 -5.71
CA GLU A 103 17.04 -13.07 -6.49
C GLU A 103 15.81 -13.02 -5.58
N PHE A 104 14.88 -12.09 -5.84
CA PHE A 104 13.63 -11.95 -5.10
C PHE A 104 12.48 -11.50 -6.01
N LYS A 105 11.25 -11.80 -5.58
CA LYS A 105 10.03 -11.37 -6.29
C LYS A 105 9.64 -9.94 -5.91
N SER A 106 9.72 -9.00 -6.84
CA SER A 106 9.40 -7.58 -6.60
C SER A 106 7.92 -7.32 -6.25
N SER A 107 7.02 -8.21 -6.68
CA SER A 107 5.59 -8.17 -6.36
C SER A 107 5.32 -8.32 -4.86
N GLU A 108 6.15 -9.06 -4.13
CA GLU A 108 5.96 -9.35 -2.70
C GLU A 108 6.04 -8.08 -1.85
N PHE A 109 6.94 -7.14 -2.17
CA PHE A 109 6.98 -5.82 -1.53
C PHE A 109 5.63 -5.10 -1.59
N ARG A 110 4.97 -5.15 -2.75
CA ARG A 110 3.66 -4.50 -2.95
C ARG A 110 2.57 -5.29 -2.24
N ARG A 111 2.58 -6.61 -2.33
CA ARG A 111 1.59 -7.51 -1.71
C ARG A 111 1.60 -7.36 -0.19
N MET A 112 2.76 -7.48 0.45
CA MET A 112 2.90 -7.42 1.90
C MET A 112 2.53 -6.05 2.47
N ARG A 113 2.99 -4.94 1.84
CA ARG A 113 2.58 -3.59 2.25
C ARG A 113 1.07 -3.38 2.15
N LYS A 114 0.45 -3.87 1.07
CA LYS A 114 -1.01 -3.80 0.91
C LYS A 114 -1.73 -4.66 1.96
N ARG A 115 -1.22 -5.84 2.29
CA ARG A 115 -1.80 -6.72 3.32
C ARG A 115 -1.77 -6.07 4.70
N ILE A 116 -0.62 -5.50 5.10
CA ILE A 116 -0.48 -4.71 6.34
C ILE A 116 -1.48 -3.55 6.36
N ALA A 117 -1.63 -2.82 5.25
CA ALA A 117 -2.57 -1.70 5.17
C ALA A 117 -4.02 -2.16 5.41
N ARG A 118 -4.44 -3.29 4.82
CA ARG A 118 -5.79 -3.84 5.01
C ARG A 118 -6.05 -4.32 6.44
N MET A 119 -5.05 -4.92 7.08
CA MET A 119 -5.17 -5.30 8.50
C MET A 119 -5.34 -4.09 9.41
N LEU A 120 -4.58 -3.01 9.15
CA LEU A 120 -4.71 -1.76 9.89
C LEU A 120 -6.05 -1.07 9.64
N THR A 121 -6.63 -1.16 8.43
CA THR A 121 -7.96 -0.62 8.18
C THR A 121 -9.03 -1.39 8.94
N VAL A 122 -9.01 -2.72 8.92
CA VAL A 122 -9.99 -3.53 9.68
C VAL A 122 -9.87 -3.29 11.18
N LYS A 123 -8.64 -3.21 11.72
CA LYS A 123 -8.42 -2.82 13.12
C LYS A 123 -9.05 -1.46 13.44
N ARG A 124 -8.89 -0.48 12.54
CA ARG A 124 -9.46 0.85 12.74
C ARG A 124 -10.98 0.88 12.60
N GLU A 125 -11.57 0.07 11.72
CA GLU A 125 -13.01 -0.11 11.59
C GLU A 125 -13.61 -0.61 12.92
N ARG A 126 -12.99 -1.64 13.53
CA ARG A 126 -13.40 -2.16 14.85
C ARG A 126 -13.33 -1.11 15.96
N GLU A 127 -12.24 -0.34 16.02
CA GLU A 127 -12.12 0.78 16.99
C GLU A 127 -13.22 1.84 16.79
N ILE A 128 -13.72 2.03 15.56
CA ILE A 128 -14.80 2.97 15.27
C ILE A 128 -16.15 2.39 15.71
N GLU A 129 -16.39 1.09 15.50
CA GLU A 129 -17.58 0.37 15.98
C GLU A 129 -17.67 0.40 17.51
N GLU A 130 -16.54 0.30 18.21
CA GLU A 130 -16.43 0.46 19.67
C GLU A 130 -16.64 1.92 20.14
N GLY A 131 -16.72 2.90 19.23
CA GLY A 131 -16.91 4.32 19.55
C GLY A 131 -15.65 5.05 20.01
N ILE A 132 -14.45 4.53 19.71
CA ILE A 132 -13.19 5.14 20.15
C ILE A 132 -12.86 6.40 19.33
N ASN A 133 -12.78 7.52 20.05
CA ASN A 133 -12.35 8.80 19.50
C ASN A 133 -10.93 8.75 18.88
N LYS A 134 -10.70 9.55 17.82
CA LYS A 134 -9.40 9.64 17.13
C LYS A 134 -8.21 9.94 18.06
N ARG A 135 -8.43 10.75 19.11
CA ARG A 135 -7.38 11.08 20.09
C ARG A 135 -7.00 9.88 20.95
N LEU A 136 -7.98 9.10 21.41
CA LEU A 136 -7.76 7.92 22.24
C LEU A 136 -7.10 6.81 21.43
N SER A 137 -7.58 6.55 20.20
CA SER A 137 -6.95 5.60 19.27
C SER A 137 -5.46 5.91 19.03
N ARG A 138 -5.09 7.18 18.82
CA ARG A 138 -3.67 7.57 18.69
C ARG A 138 -2.85 7.32 19.96
N LYS A 139 -3.44 7.49 21.15
CA LYS A 139 -2.75 7.20 22.43
C LYS A 139 -2.52 5.70 22.57
N LEU A 140 -3.54 4.89 22.28
CA LEU A 140 -3.46 3.43 22.30
C LEU A 140 -2.44 2.90 21.27
N ASP A 141 -2.47 3.40 20.03
CA ASP A 141 -1.51 3.02 18.98
C ASP A 141 -0.06 3.39 19.36
N ARG A 142 0.16 4.53 20.02
CA ARG A 142 1.49 4.90 20.54
C ARG A 142 1.94 3.98 21.67
N GLN A 143 1.04 3.64 22.60
CA GLN A 143 1.34 2.70 23.69
C GLN A 143 1.68 1.32 23.15
N TRP A 144 0.86 0.82 22.22
CA TRP A 144 1.11 -0.45 21.54
C TRP A 144 2.45 -0.45 20.80
N LYS A 145 2.76 0.60 20.02
CA LYS A 145 4.05 0.69 19.32
C LYS A 145 5.26 0.70 20.26
N LYS A 146 5.11 1.22 21.47
CA LYS A 146 6.17 1.19 22.51
C LYS A 146 6.33 -0.20 23.11
N SER A 147 5.25 -0.99 23.22
CA SER A 147 5.30 -2.33 23.79
C SER A 147 5.76 -3.41 22.80
N ILE A 148 5.92 -3.10 21.52
CA ILE A 148 6.38 -4.08 20.52
C ILE A 148 7.84 -4.45 20.80
N VAL A 149 8.06 -5.74 21.11
CA VAL A 149 9.39 -6.35 21.18
C VAL A 149 9.75 -6.90 19.79
N VAL A 150 10.95 -6.60 19.31
CA VAL A 150 11.43 -7.09 18.01
C VAL A 150 11.72 -8.59 18.11
N ARG A 151 11.06 -9.38 17.27
CA ARG A 151 11.26 -10.83 17.14
C ARG A 151 11.68 -11.20 15.72
N PRO A 152 12.48 -12.27 15.53
CA PRO A 152 12.80 -12.75 14.19
C PRO A 152 11.52 -13.27 13.51
N PRO A 153 11.35 -13.02 12.19
CA PRO A 153 10.16 -13.43 11.46
C PRO A 153 10.02 -14.96 11.42
N PRO A 154 8.79 -15.48 11.38
CA PRO A 154 8.53 -16.91 11.48
C PRO A 154 9.11 -17.70 10.31
N SER A 155 9.24 -17.10 9.11
CA SER A 155 9.86 -17.74 7.96
C SER A 155 11.32 -18.12 8.20
N LEU A 156 12.09 -17.27 8.90
CA LEU A 156 13.48 -17.57 9.25
C LEU A 156 13.57 -18.66 10.31
N LYS A 157 12.69 -18.61 11.31
CA LYS A 157 12.67 -19.63 12.37
C LYS A 157 12.46 -21.02 11.79
N LYS A 158 11.52 -21.15 10.84
CA LYS A 158 11.25 -22.41 10.14
C LYS A 158 12.47 -22.94 9.39
N LEU A 159 13.18 -22.07 8.66
CA LEU A 159 14.40 -22.47 7.95
C LEU A 159 15.49 -22.96 8.91
N GLN A 160 15.70 -22.25 10.03
CA GLN A 160 16.67 -22.63 11.06
C GLN A 160 16.30 -23.97 11.73
N GLU A 161 15.01 -24.19 12.00
CA GLU A 161 14.51 -25.44 12.58
C GLU A 161 14.69 -26.63 11.62
N GLU A 162 14.46 -26.41 10.31
CA GLU A 162 14.67 -27.41 9.26
C GLU A 162 16.15 -27.77 9.10
N GLU A 163 17.04 -26.77 9.07
CA GLU A 163 18.50 -26.95 9.02
C GLU A 163 19.00 -27.74 10.23
N ALA A 164 18.62 -27.33 11.45
CA ALA A 164 19.00 -28.03 12.67
C ALA A 164 18.46 -29.48 12.72
N ALA A 165 17.27 -29.72 12.17
CA ALA A 165 16.71 -31.07 12.07
C ALA A 165 17.45 -31.94 11.05
N ALA A 166 17.96 -31.36 9.96
CA ALA A 166 18.81 -32.07 9.00
C ALA A 166 20.16 -32.44 9.62
N GLU A 167 20.83 -31.49 10.27
CA GLU A 167 22.10 -31.73 10.98
C GLU A 167 21.95 -32.80 12.08
N ALA A 168 20.83 -32.79 12.82
CA ALA A 168 20.56 -33.79 13.84
C ALA A 168 20.30 -35.19 13.26
N LYS A 169 19.77 -35.29 12.04
CA LYS A 169 19.61 -36.58 11.33
C LYS A 169 20.96 -37.07 10.83
N GLU A 170 21.73 -36.21 10.18
CA GLU A 170 23.08 -36.53 9.71
C GLU A 170 23.99 -36.95 10.86
N ALA A 171 23.92 -36.28 12.02
CA ALA A 171 24.68 -36.64 13.21
C ALA A 171 24.23 -37.96 13.86
N LYS A 172 22.96 -38.36 13.68
CA LYS A 172 22.46 -39.67 14.13
C LYS A 172 22.92 -40.77 13.19
N GLU A 173 22.77 -40.57 11.89
CA GLU A 173 23.24 -41.50 10.86
C GLU A 173 24.76 -41.70 10.94
N ALA A 174 25.52 -40.62 11.13
CA ALA A 174 26.98 -40.71 11.32
C ALA A 174 27.40 -41.44 12.60
N LYS A 175 26.56 -41.45 13.64
CA LYS A 175 26.79 -42.23 14.87
C LYS A 175 26.32 -43.68 14.77
N GLU A 176 25.40 -43.98 13.87
CA GLU A 176 24.89 -45.34 13.62
C GLU A 176 25.81 -46.12 12.67
N PHE A 177 26.55 -45.41 11.81
CA PHE A 177 27.55 -45.97 10.90
C PHE A 177 28.99 -45.96 11.43
N ALA A 178 29.22 -45.53 12.66
CA ALA A 178 30.52 -45.54 13.35
C ALA A 178 30.54 -46.58 14.48
#